data_AF-A0A1H4ARJ1-F1
#
_entry.id   AF-A0A1H4ARJ1-F1
#
_cell.length_a   1.000
_cell.length_b   1.000
_cell.length_c   1.000
_cell.angle_alpha   90.00
_cell.angle_beta   90.00
_cell.angle_gamma   90.00
#
_symmetry.space_group_name_H-M   'P 1'
#
loop_
_entity.id
_entity.type
_entity.pdbx_description
1 polymer ?
#
loop_
_entity_poly.entity_id
_entity_poly.type
_entity_poly.pdbx_seq_one_letter_code
_entity_poly.pdbx_strand_id
1 'polypeptide(L)'
;MLQLGPHPELAESVRGTVQRGDASALLSGDVDAGELALEESINGTNISATWTGQVVDGSCGQEIRGTWNNVHPTLSLAFVLRKQPGWQ
;
A
#
# COMPACT_ATOMS: atom_id res chain seq x y z
N MET A 1 4.50 2.99 -9.39
CA MET A 1 4.05 4.15 -8.61
C MET A 1 2.88 3.74 -7.74
N LEU A 2 2.79 4.21 -6.50
CA LEU A 2 1.68 3.92 -5.61
C LEU A 2 1.06 5.25 -5.18
N GLN A 3 -0.27 5.34 -5.28
CA GLN A 3 -1.05 6.52 -4.93
C GLN A 3 -2.14 6.09 -3.96
N LEU A 4 -2.29 6.82 -2.86
CA LEU A 4 -3.26 6.60 -1.79
C LEU A 4 -3.88 7.94 -1.44
N GLY A 5 -5.18 7.94 -1.20
CA GLY A 5 -5.89 9.06 -0.59
C GLY A 5 -6.91 8.54 0.43
N PRO A 6 -7.65 9.43 1.11
CA PRO A 6 -8.69 9.02 2.04
C PRO A 6 -9.72 8.10 1.38
N HIS A 7 -10.17 7.07 2.08
CA HIS A 7 -11.30 6.26 1.64
C HIS A 7 -12.59 7.11 1.73
N PRO A 8 -13.43 7.18 0.68
CA PRO A 8 -14.58 8.09 0.66
C PRO A 8 -15.70 7.71 1.64
N GLU A 9 -15.72 6.44 2.06
CA GLU A 9 -16.79 5.88 2.90
C GLU A 9 -16.31 5.41 4.28
N LEU A 10 -15.00 5.18 4.45
CA LEU A 10 -14.43 4.58 5.66
C LEU A 10 -13.46 5.60 6.26
N ALA A 11 -13.86 6.18 7.40
CA ALA A 11 -12.98 7.09 8.14
C ALA A 11 -11.69 6.35 8.55
N GLU A 12 -10.57 7.07 8.56
CA GLU A 12 -9.25 6.55 8.95
C GLU A 12 -8.68 5.46 8.02
N SER A 13 -9.40 5.10 6.96
CA SER A 13 -8.90 4.23 5.90
C SER A 13 -8.39 5.03 4.70
N VAL A 14 -7.53 4.39 3.92
CA VAL A 14 -7.02 4.86 2.65
C VAL A 14 -7.47 3.95 1.52
N ARG A 15 -7.53 4.50 0.31
CA ARG A 15 -7.64 3.73 -0.92
C ARG A 15 -6.79 4.32 -2.02
N GLY A 16 -6.51 3.53 -3.05
CA GLY A 16 -5.92 4.06 -4.27
C GLY A 16 -5.46 2.98 -5.22
N THR A 17 -4.32 3.21 -5.87
CA THR A 17 -3.82 2.33 -6.93
C THR A 17 -2.31 2.16 -6.86
N VAL A 18 -1.85 1.01 -7.33
CA VAL A 18 -0.44 0.76 -7.62
C VAL A 18 -0.26 0.41 -9.08
N GLN A 19 0.75 1.00 -9.73
CA GLN A 19 1.24 0.62 -11.06
C GLN A 19 2.64 0.00 -10.95
N ARG A 20 2.84 -1.18 -11.55
CA ARG A 20 4.10 -1.91 -11.65
C ARG A 20 4.30 -2.38 -13.09
N GLY A 21 5.13 -1.68 -13.86
CA GLY A 21 5.19 -1.89 -15.31
C GLY A 21 3.82 -1.65 -15.94
N ASP A 22 3.36 -2.60 -16.74
CA ASP A 22 2.03 -2.55 -17.39
C ASP A 22 0.89 -3.05 -16.49
N ALA A 23 1.19 -3.56 -15.30
CA ALA A 23 0.19 -4.04 -14.35
C ALA A 23 -0.30 -2.92 -13.43
N SER A 24 -1.60 -2.91 -13.17
CA SER A 24 -2.22 -2.03 -12.17
C SER A 24 -3.11 -2.83 -11.21
N ALA A 25 -3.24 -2.34 -9.99
CA ALA A 25 -4.13 -2.91 -8.98
C ALA A 25 -4.74 -1.82 -8.11
N LEU A 26 -5.92 -2.11 -7.57
CA LEU A 26 -6.58 -1.31 -6.54
C LEU A 26 -6.00 -1.64 -5.17
N LEU A 27 -5.98 -0.65 -4.30
CA LEU A 27 -5.54 -0.77 -2.90
C LEU A 27 -6.61 -0.22 -1.97
N SER A 28 -6.80 -0.87 -0.83
CA SER A 28 -7.60 -0.40 0.30
C SER A 28 -6.95 -0.85 1.61
N GLY A 29 -7.08 -0.06 2.67
CA GLY A 29 -6.56 -0.41 3.99
C GLY A 29 -6.37 0.82 4.85
N ASP A 30 -5.39 0.80 5.74
CA ASP A 30 -5.18 1.85 6.72
C ASP A 30 -3.71 2.00 7.12
N VAL A 31 -3.45 3.11 7.81
CA VAL A 31 -2.19 3.33 8.53
C VAL A 31 -2.54 3.69 9.96
N ASP A 32 -2.26 2.81 10.91
CA ASP A 32 -2.50 3.04 12.33
C ASP A 32 -1.22 2.81 13.14
N ALA A 33 -0.96 3.69 14.10
CA ALA A 33 0.22 3.63 14.97
C ALA A 33 1.58 3.40 14.25
N GLY A 34 1.71 3.80 12.98
CA GLY A 34 2.91 3.59 12.16
C GLY A 34 2.94 2.26 11.39
N GLU A 35 1.96 1.38 11.57
CA GLU A 35 1.76 0.18 10.78
C GLU A 35 0.94 0.50 9.53
N LEU A 36 1.38 0.00 8.38
CA LEU A 36 0.65 0.02 7.11
C LEU A 36 0.07 -1.37 6.88
N ALA A 37 -1.24 -1.46 6.69
CA ALA A 37 -1.92 -2.65 6.22
C ALA A 37 -2.73 -2.32 4.96
N LEU A 38 -2.44 -2.97 3.82
CA LEU A 38 -3.20 -2.81 2.59
C LEU A 38 -3.57 -4.15 1.97
N GLU A 39 -4.76 -4.21 1.41
CA GLU A 39 -5.24 -5.26 0.55
C GLU A 39 -5.18 -4.79 -0.90
N GLU A 40 -4.63 -5.64 -1.76
CA GLU A 40 -4.50 -5.39 -3.19
C GLU A 40 -5.51 -6.22 -3.97
N SER A 41 -6.14 -5.62 -4.97
CA SER A 41 -7.01 -6.34 -5.90
C SER A 41 -6.76 -5.93 -7.35
N ILE A 42 -6.48 -6.92 -8.20
CA ILE A 42 -6.36 -6.74 -9.66
C ILE A 42 -7.71 -6.73 -10.39
N ASN A 43 -8.80 -7.14 -9.72
CA ASN A 43 -10.14 -7.21 -10.32
C ASN A 43 -11.20 -6.45 -9.53
N GLY A 44 -10.82 -5.79 -8.44
CA GLY A 44 -11.71 -5.03 -7.57
C GLY A 44 -12.69 -5.88 -6.76
N THR A 45 -12.46 -7.18 -6.64
CA THR A 45 -13.34 -8.08 -5.88
C THR A 45 -12.56 -9.04 -4.99
N ASN A 46 -11.50 -9.66 -5.51
CA ASN A 46 -10.71 -10.64 -4.78
C ASN A 46 -9.37 -10.05 -4.37
N ILE A 47 -8.86 -10.44 -3.20
CA ILE A 47 -7.52 -10.08 -2.76
C ILE A 47 -6.49 -10.84 -3.61
N SER A 48 -5.66 -10.12 -4.35
CA SER A 48 -4.52 -10.66 -5.08
C SER A 48 -3.22 -10.63 -4.28
N ALA A 49 -3.10 -9.67 -3.35
CA ALA A 49 -1.96 -9.57 -2.45
C ALA A 49 -2.27 -8.78 -1.18
N THR A 50 -1.44 -8.93 -0.15
CA THR A 50 -1.44 -8.07 1.05
C THR A 50 -0.12 -7.32 1.16
N TRP A 51 -0.17 -6.11 1.71
CA TRP A 51 1.00 -5.30 2.05
C TRP A 51 0.99 -5.04 3.55
N THR A 52 2.08 -5.37 4.22
CA THR A 52 2.27 -5.07 5.65
C THR A 52 3.60 -4.39 5.83
N GLY A 53 3.63 -3.22 6.46
CA GLY A 53 4.86 -2.46 6.66
C GLY A 53 4.83 -1.55 7.87
N GLN A 54 5.97 -0.94 8.16
CA GLN A 54 6.16 -0.03 9.28
C GLN A 54 6.79 1.26 8.78
N VAL A 55 6.31 2.39 9.29
CA VAL A 55 6.97 3.69 9.16
C VAL A 55 8.35 3.58 9.79
N VAL A 56 9.38 4.00 9.06
CA VAL A 56 10.75 3.97 9.55
C VAL A 56 10.94 5.08 10.58
N ASP A 57 11.40 4.72 11.78
CA ASP A 57 11.73 5.68 12.85
C ASP A 57 12.69 6.77 12.36
N GLY A 58 12.43 8.01 12.77
CA GLY A 58 13.23 9.17 12.36
C GLY A 58 13.03 9.61 10.90
N SER A 59 12.18 8.94 10.11
CA SER A 59 11.87 9.35 8.74
C SER A 59 10.81 10.46 8.63
N CYS A 60 10.18 10.87 9.75
CA CYS A 60 9.04 11.80 9.75
C CYS A 60 7.90 11.36 8.80
N GLY A 61 7.61 10.05 8.77
CA GLY A 61 6.56 9.46 7.93
C GLY A 61 6.91 9.43 6.43
N GLN A 62 8.16 9.68 6.04
CA GLN A 62 8.57 9.73 4.63
C GLN A 62 8.92 8.37 4.05
N GLU A 63 9.23 7.37 4.90
CA GLU A 63 9.61 6.04 4.46
C GLU A 63 8.83 4.96 5.21
N ILE A 64 8.27 4.00 4.47
CA ILE A 64 7.66 2.78 4.99
C ILE A 64 8.38 1.59 4.38
N ARG A 65 8.70 0.59 5.20
CA ARG A 65 9.31 -0.67 4.75
C ARG A 65 8.44 -1.85 5.14
N GLY A 66 8.37 -2.86 4.31
CA GLY A 66 7.51 -4.00 4.59
C GLY A 66 7.60 -5.12 3.59
N THR A 67 6.58 -5.97 3.61
CA THR A 67 6.44 -7.13 2.73
C THR A 67 5.14 -7.04 1.95
N TRP A 68 5.25 -7.31 0.66
CA TRP A 68 4.14 -7.59 -0.25
C TRP A 68 4.03 -9.10 -0.42
N ASN A 69 2.86 -9.67 -0.10
CA ASN A 69 2.59 -11.09 -0.19
C ASN A 69 1.54 -11.35 -1.27
N ASN A 70 1.99 -11.82 -2.43
CA ASN A 70 1.14 -12.19 -3.55
C ASN A 70 0.56 -13.59 -3.37
N VAL A 71 -0.72 -13.75 -3.72
CA VAL A 71 -1.39 -15.05 -3.62
C VAL A 71 -1.02 -15.94 -4.81
N HIS A 72 -0.99 -15.39 -6.03
CA HIS A 72 -0.80 -16.16 -7.27
C HIS A 72 0.11 -15.45 -8.30
N PRO A 73 1.32 -15.96 -8.59
CA PRO A 73 1.98 -17.06 -7.88
C PRO A 73 2.25 -16.66 -6.42
N THR A 74 2.32 -17.63 -5.52
CA THR A 74 2.68 -17.38 -4.12
C THR A 74 4.10 -16.85 -4.05
N LEU A 75 4.24 -15.56 -3.73
CA LEU A 75 5.51 -14.84 -3.73
C LEU A 75 5.47 -13.73 -2.69
N SER A 76 6.50 -13.66 -1.86
CA SER A 76 6.69 -12.58 -0.89
C SER A 76 7.91 -11.75 -1.28
N LEU A 77 7.75 -10.43 -1.40
CA LEU A 77 8.83 -9.50 -1.71
C LEU A 77 8.86 -8.37 -0.70
N ALA A 78 10.07 -7.95 -0.33
CA ALA A 78 10.25 -6.73 0.44
C ALA A 78 9.94 -5.50 -0.43
N PHE A 79 9.39 -4.44 0.18
CA PHE A 79 9.18 -3.15 -0.45
C PHE A 79 9.73 -2.00 0.40
N VAL A 80 9.99 -0.87 -0.27
CA VAL A 80 10.22 0.42 0.36
C VAL A 80 9.33 1.45 -0.33
N LEU A 81 8.43 2.08 0.41
CA LEU A 81 7.66 3.23 -0.06
C LEU A 81 8.35 4.50 0.42
N ARG A 82 8.55 5.44 -0.50
CA ARG A 82 9.05 6.78 -0.20
C ARG A 82 8.03 7.80 -0.69
N LYS A 83 7.60 8.68 0.22
CA LYS A 83 6.69 9.76 -0.12
C LYS A 83 7.33 10.63 -1.21
N GLN A 84 6.57 10.92 -2.26
CA GLN A 84 7.05 11.78 -3.34
C GLN A 84 6.98 13.26 -2.91
N PRO A 85 8.00 14.08 -3.23
CA PRO A 85 7.97 15.51 -2.95
C PRO A 85 6.85 16.20 -3.74
N GLY A 86 6.21 17.22 -3.13
CA GLY A 86 5.17 18.02 -3.79
C GLY A 86 3.75 17.44 -3.73
N TRP A 87 3.55 16.33 -3.03
CA TRP A 87 2.21 15.80 -2.77
C TRP A 87 1.61 16.44 -1.51
N GLN A 88 0.57 17.27 -1.70
CA GLN A 88 -0.30 17.81 -0.65
C GLN A 88 -1.55 16.93 -0.52
#